data_AF-A0A2M7CL94-F1
#
_entry.id   AF-A0A2M7CL94-F1
#
_cell.length_a   1.000
_cell.length_b   1.000
_cell.length_c   1.000
_cell.angle_alpha   90.00
_cell.angle_beta   90.00
_cell.angle_gamma   90.00
#
_symmetry.space_group_name_H-M   'P 1'
#
loop_
_entity.id
_entity.type
_entity.pdbx_description
1 polymer ?
#
loop_
_entity_poly.entity_id
_entity_poly.type
_entity_poly.pdbx_seq_one_letter_code
_entity_poly.pdbx_strand_id
1 'polypeptide(L)' 'DPENKRHRLYAAVQDKVSGVCAYCAKAFGVYEQAQALNIPLLDEYEKHPSLRNRVSNGYQVITF' A
#
# COMPACT_ATOMS: atom_id res chain seq x y z
N ASP A 1 4.04 -0.87 15.52
CA ASP A 1 4.62 -1.73 16.56
C ASP A 1 6.10 -1.96 16.26
N PRO A 2 7.02 -1.38 17.05
CA PRO A 2 8.46 -1.60 16.92
C PRO A 2 8.92 -3.05 17.07
N GLU A 3 8.19 -3.88 17.81
CA GLU A 3 8.53 -5.29 18.06
C GLU A 3 8.12 -6.21 16.89
N ASN A 4 7.35 -5.70 15.93
CA ASN A 4 6.96 -6.47 14.76
C ASN A 4 8.20 -6.80 13.91
N LYS A 5 8.37 -8.08 13.54
CA LYS A 5 9.51 -8.56 12.72
C LYS A 5 9.72 -7.78 11.41
N ARG A 6 8.66 -7.19 10.84
CA ARG A 6 8.69 -6.42 9.59
C ARG A 6 8.87 -4.91 9.82
N HIS A 7 8.83 -4.42 11.06
CA HIS A 7 8.90 -2.99 11.36
C HIS A 7 10.18 -2.33 10.83
N ARG A 8 11.34 -2.94 11.10
CA ARG A 8 12.63 -2.42 10.62
C ARG A 8 12.70 -2.31 9.09
N LEU A 9 12.21 -3.34 8.38
CA LEU A 9 12.17 -3.33 6.92
C LEU A 9 11.21 -2.27 6.39
N TYR A 10 10.02 -2.16 6.98
CA TYR A 10 9.06 -1.13 6.59
C TYR A 10 9.62 0.29 6.82
N ALA A 11 10.21 0.55 7.99
CA ALA A 11 10.81 1.85 8.30
C ALA A 11 11.91 2.25 7.31
N ALA A 12 12.67 1.28 6.78
CA ALA A 12 13.73 1.52 5.80
C ALA A 12 13.22 1.88 4.39
N VAL A 13 11.96 1.60 4.07
CA VAL A 13 11.38 1.83 2.73
C VAL A 13 10.12 2.68 2.74
N GLN A 14 9.70 3.19 3.90
CA GLN A 14 8.42 3.88 4.05
C GLN A 14 8.26 5.07 3.09
N ASP A 15 9.34 5.77 2.77
CA ASP A 15 9.38 6.90 1.83
C ASP A 15 9.23 6.46 0.37
N LYS A 16 9.37 5.16 0.08
CA LYS A 16 9.18 4.54 -1.24
C LYS A 16 7.81 3.87 -1.39
N VAL A 17 7.02 3.76 -0.31
CA VAL A 17 5.70 3.12 -0.34
C VAL A 17 4.66 4.15 -0.77
N SER A 18 4.00 3.92 -1.92
CA SER A 18 2.98 4.86 -2.42
C SER A 18 1.67 4.83 -1.63
N GLY A 19 1.39 3.76 -0.88
CA GLY A 19 0.16 3.59 -0.11
C GLY A 19 -0.27 2.13 0.00
N VAL A 20 -1.49 1.90 0.49
CA VAL A 20 -2.12 0.59 0.60
C VAL A 20 -3.34 0.50 -0.31
N CYS A 21 -3.59 -0.67 -0.90
CA CYS A 21 -4.77 -0.91 -1.74
C CYS A 21 -6.06 -0.71 -0.91
N ALA A 22 -6.94 0.19 -1.34
CA ALA A 22 -8.17 0.52 -0.61
C ALA A 22 -9.13 -0.67 -0.50
N TYR A 23 -9.32 -1.43 -1.57
CA TYR A 23 -10.11 -2.65 -1.54
C TYR A 23 -9.56 -3.67 -0.53
N CYS A 24 -8.26 -3.96 -0.58
CA CYS A 24 -7.63 -4.91 0.34
C CYS A 24 -7.71 -4.41 1.78
N ALA A 25 -7.54 -3.11 2.03
CA ALA A 25 -7.65 -2.54 3.36
C ALA A 25 -9.06 -2.77 3.96
N LYS A 26 -10.12 -2.68 3.15
CA LYS A 26 -11.48 -3.04 3.57
C LYS A 26 -11.61 -4.54 3.82
N ALA A 27 -11.13 -5.37 2.89
CA ALA A 27 -11.21 -6.83 3.00
C ALA A 27 -10.49 -7.37 4.26
N PHE A 28 -9.37 -6.75 4.64
CA PHE A 28 -8.58 -7.14 5.82
C PHE A 28 -8.93 -6.34 7.10
N GLY A 29 -9.94 -5.47 7.06
CA GLY A 29 -10.41 -4.74 8.24
C GLY A 29 -9.42 -3.69 8.79
N VAL A 30 -8.54 -3.15 7.93
CA VAL A 30 -7.51 -2.16 8.28
C VAL A 30 -7.75 -0.77 7.66
N TYR A 31 -8.90 -0.57 7.01
CA TYR A 31 -9.21 0.67 6.27
C TYR A 31 -9.25 1.91 7.17
N GLU A 32 -9.97 1.84 8.28
CA GLU A 32 -10.13 2.98 9.20
C GLU A 32 -8.81 3.32 9.90
N GLN A 33 -8.03 2.31 10.25
CA GLN A 33 -6.70 2.46 10.86
C GLN A 33 -5.73 3.12 9.87
N ALA A 34 -5.76 2.73 8.59
CA ALA A 34 -4.97 3.37 7.55
C ALA A 34 -5.33 4.85 7.39
N GLN A 35 -6.63 5.20 7.40
CA GLN A 35 -7.07 6.59 7.39
C GLN A 35 -6.60 7.36 8.64
N ALA A 36 -6.78 6.79 9.83
CA ALA A 36 -6.39 7.43 11.09
C ALA A 36 -4.88 7.71 11.17
N LEU A 37 -4.07 6.87 10.52
CA LEU A 37 -2.62 7.01 10.42
C LEU A 37 -2.16 7.85 9.21
N ASN A 38 -3.08 8.44 8.44
CA ASN A 38 -2.81 9.19 7.21
C ASN A 38 -2.00 8.39 6.16
N ILE A 39 -2.17 7.07 6.12
CA ILE A 39 -1.57 6.22 5.10
C ILE A 39 -2.40 6.36 3.81
N PRO A 40 -1.79 6.68 2.66
CA PRO A 40 -2.53 6.82 1.41
C PRO A 40 -3.28 5.53 1.04
N LEU A 41 -4.57 5.65 0.76
CA LEU A 41 -5.40 4.59 0.23
C LEU A 41 -5.43 4.70 -1.30
N LEU A 42 -4.95 3.67 -1.99
CA LEU A 42 -4.84 3.62 -3.45
C LEU A 42 -6.07 2.93 -4.03
N ASP A 43 -6.82 3.67 -4.86
CA ASP A 43 -8.13 3.26 -5.37
C ASP A 43 -8.39 3.72 -6.82
N GLU A 44 -7.34 4.01 -7.59
CA GLU A 44 -7.44 4.71 -8.88
C GLU A 44 -8.19 3.94 -9.99
N TYR A 45 -8.48 2.65 -9.78
CA TYR A 45 -9.24 1.82 -10.71
C TYR A 45 -10.15 0.85 -9.96
N GLU A 46 -11.48 1.07 -10.03
CA GLU A 46 -12.49 0.18 -9.41
C GLU A 46 -12.20 -0.16 -7.92
N LYS A 47 -11.70 0.81 -7.14
CA LYS A 47 -11.27 0.66 -5.74
C LYS A 47 -9.94 -0.10 -5.54
N HIS A 48 -9.23 -0.40 -6.62
CA HIS A 48 -7.90 -1.00 -6.65
C HIS A 48 -6.83 -0.03 -7.18
N PRO A 49 -5.55 -0.25 -6.84
CA PRO A 49 -4.46 0.43 -7.49
C PRO A 49 -4.41 0.11 -8.99
N SER A 50 -4.29 1.14 -9.83
CA SER A 50 -4.16 0.93 -11.27
C SER A 50 -2.78 0.37 -11.63
N LEU A 51 -2.67 -0.96 -11.80
CA LEU A 51 -1.44 -1.61 -12.30
C LEU A 51 -1.05 -1.09 -13.69
N ARG A 52 -2.05 -0.82 -14.55
CA ARG A 52 -1.81 -0.23 -15.87
C ARG A 52 -1.05 1.09 -15.77
N ASN A 53 -1.49 2.00 -14.89
CA ASN A 53 -0.82 3.29 -14.71
C ASN A 53 0.61 3.10 -14.19
N ARG A 54 0.84 2.15 -13.27
CA ARG A 54 2.20 1.84 -12.79
C ARG A 54 3.10 1.33 -13.91
N VAL A 55 2.63 0.39 -14.73
CA VAL A 55 3.39 -0.13 -15.87
C VAL A 55 3.69 0.98 -16.89
N SER A 56 2.69 1.80 -17.23
CA SER A 56 2.88 2.95 -18.12
C SER A 56 3.88 3.98 -17.56
N ASN A 57 4.02 4.06 -16.24
CA ASN A 57 5.00 4.91 -15.55
C ASN A 57 6.39 4.24 -15.39
N GLY A 58 6.63 3.09 -16.04
CA GLY A 58 7.92 2.41 -16.05
C GLY A 58 8.21 1.48 -14.86
N TYR A 59 7.20 1.19 -14.03
CA TYR A 59 7.35 0.22 -12.94
C TYR A 59 7.25 -1.23 -13.44
N GLN A 60 7.97 -2.13 -12.78
CA GLN A 60 7.93 -3.57 -13.04
C GLN A 60 7.13 -4.31 -11.97
N VAL A 61 6.34 -5.30 -12.38
CA VAL A 61 5.63 -6.21 -11.47
C VAL A 61 6.58 -7.28 -10.97
N ILE A 62 6.63 -7.47 -9.64
CA ILE A 62 7.39 -8.54 -8.97
C ILE A 62 6.40 -9.30 -8.07
N THR A 63 6.37 -10.63 -8.17
CA THR A 63 5.48 -11.52 -7.41
C THR A 63 6.30 -12.62 -6.73
N PHE A 64 5.87 -13.08 -5.55
CA PHE A 64 6.58 -14.08 -4.72
C PHE A 64 5.63 -15.17 -4.22
#